data_AF-A0A258GJU7-F1
#
_entry.id   AF-A0A258GJU7-F1
#
_cell.length_a   1.000
_cell.length_b   1.000
_cell.length_c   1.000
_cell.angle_alpha   90.00
_cell.angle_beta   90.00
_cell.angle_gamma   90.00
#
_symmetry.space_group_name_H-M   'P 1'
#
loop_
_entity.id
_entity.type
_entity.pdbx_description
1 polymer ?
#
loop_
_entity_poly.entity_id
_entity_poly.type
_entity_poly.pdbx_seq_one_letter_code
_entity_poly.pdbx_strand_id
1 'polypeptide(L)' 'MFNLTGRYALVTGASGGIGGSIAKALSDAGAKVALSGTRVEALEKAAAEIGGSPVILPC' A
#
# COMPACT_ATOMS: atom_id res chain seq x y z
N MET A 1 -1.51 19.16 6.73
CA MET A 1 -1.73 17.94 5.92
C MET A 1 -0.37 17.28 5.71
N PHE A 2 -0.21 15.99 6.02
CA PHE A 2 1.09 15.32 6.01
C PHE A 2 1.61 15.15 4.57
N ASN A 3 2.71 15.81 4.23
CA ASN A 3 3.39 15.63 2.95
C ASN A 3 4.39 14.47 3.09
N LEU A 4 4.09 13.33 2.47
CA LEU A 4 4.93 12.15 2.47
C LEU A 4 5.64 11.95 1.12
N THR A 5 5.62 12.97 0.25
CA THR A 5 6.28 12.97 -1.05
C THR A 5 7.74 12.51 -0.92
N GLY A 6 8.09 11.44 -1.65
CA GLY A 6 9.44 10.89 -1.69
C GLY A 6 9.80 9.97 -0.51
N ARG A 7 8.89 9.75 0.45
CA ARG A 7 9.07 8.76 1.52
C ARG A 7 8.58 7.38 1.10
N TYR A 8 9.16 6.36 1.72
CA TYR A 8 8.75 4.98 1.56
C TYR A 8 7.98 4.53 2.80
N ALA A 9 6.87 3.82 2.61
CA ALA A 9 6.05 3.27 3.69
C ALA A 9 5.77 1.79 3.46
N LEU A 10 6.01 0.96 4.48
CA LEU A 10 5.68 -0.47 4.44
C LEU A 10 4.36 -0.70 5.16
N VAL A 11 3.42 -1.36 4.49
CA VAL A 11 2.13 -1.75 5.05
C VAL A 11 2.08 -3.26 5.14
N THR A 12 2.14 -3.78 6.37
CA THR A 12 1.94 -5.20 6.68
C THR A 12 0.45 -5.49 6.87
N GLY A 13 -0.01 -6.66 6.42
CA GLY A 13 -1.44 -6.96 6.43
C GLY A 13 -2.24 -6.14 5.42
N ALA A 14 -1.60 -5.71 4.32
CA ALA A 14 -2.24 -4.97 3.24
C ALA A 14 -3.42 -5.72 2.60
N SER A 15 -3.48 -7.04 2.77
CA SER A 15 -4.60 -7.90 2.35
C SER A 15 -5.91 -7.65 3.12
N GLY A 16 -5.84 -7.00 4.29
CA GLY A 16 -6.99 -6.70 5.13
C GLY A 16 -7.61 -5.34 4.80
N GLY A 17 -8.91 -5.16 5.08
CA GLY A 17 -9.64 -3.93 4.74
C GLY A 17 -9.04 -2.65 5.33
N ILE A 18 -8.44 -2.74 6.53
CA ILE A 18 -7.74 -1.62 7.17
C ILE A 18 -6.39 -1.34 6.50
N GLY A 19 -5.60 -2.39 6.23
CA GLY A 19 -4.28 -2.26 5.60
C GLY A 19 -4.36 -1.64 4.21
N GLY A 20 -5.32 -2.07 3.39
CA GLY A 20 -5.57 -1.46 2.08
C GLY A 20 -5.96 0.02 2.16
N SER A 21 -6.81 0.37 3.13
CA SER A 21 -7.23 1.77 3.34
C SER A 21 -6.08 2.67 3.79
N ILE A 22 -5.22 2.19 4.69
CA ILE A 22 -4.01 2.90 5.14
C ILE A 22 -3.03 3.08 3.98
N ALA A 23 -2.81 2.02 3.19
CA ALA A 23 -1.94 2.10 2.03
C ALA A 23 -2.42 3.12 1.00
N LYS A 24 -3.74 3.20 0.78
CA LYS A 24 -4.35 4.22 -0.09
C LYS A 24 -4.10 5.62 0.42
N ALA A 25 -4.34 5.87 1.71
CA ALA A 25 -4.09 7.18 2.32
C ALA A 25 -2.61 7.59 2.28
N LEU A 26 -1.68 6.64 2.45
CA LEU A 26 -0.23 6.88 2.34
C LEU A 26 0.18 7.22 0.90
N SER A 27 -0.38 6.54 -0.09
CA SER A 27 -0.12 6.81 -1.51
C SER A 27 -0.68 8.18 -1.93
N ASP A 28 -1.90 8.51 -1.50
CA ASP A 28 -2.53 9.82 -1.74
C ASP A 28 -1.72 10.98 -1.14
N ALA A 29 -1.06 10.74 0.00
CA ALA A 29 -0.12 11.68 0.62
C ALA A 29 1.24 11.80 -0.10
N GLY A 30 1.44 11.08 -1.22
CA GLY A 30 2.66 11.10 -2.05
C GLY A 30 3.74 10.10 -1.64
N ALA A 31 3.45 9.18 -0.71
CA ALA A 31 4.41 8.15 -0.29
C ALA A 31 4.47 6.99 -1.30
N LYS A 32 5.65 6.39 -1.46
CA LYS A 32 5.78 5.10 -2.15
C LYS A 32 5.47 3.99 -1.17
N VAL A 33 4.40 3.24 -1.43
CA VAL A 33 3.89 2.23 -0.50
C VAL A 33 4.31 0.83 -0.94
N ALA A 34 4.87 0.06 -0.02
CA ALA A 34 5.12 -1.36 -0.19
C ALA A 34 4.05 -2.15 0.58
N LEU A 35 3.38 -3.05 -0.11
CA LEU A 35 2.29 -3.86 0.42
C LEU A 35 2.85 -5.24 0.77
N SER A 36 2.70 -5.68 2.02
CA SER A 36 3.12 -7.01 2.45
C SER A 36 1.98 -7.78 3.09
N GLY A 37 1.87 -9.06 2.73
CA GLY A 37 0.85 -9.97 3.25
C GLY A 37 0.92 -11.36 2.61
N THR A 38 0.20 -12.30 3.22
CA THR A 38 0.17 -13.72 2.82
C THR A 38 -0.78 -14.00 1.66
N ARG A 39 -1.67 -13.06 1.31
CA ARG A 39 -2.66 -13.22 0.23
C ARG A 39 -2.33 -12.30 -0.93
N VAL A 40 -1.72 -12.86 -1.97
CA VAL A 40 -1.25 -12.15 -3.16
C VAL A 40 -2.41 -11.52 -3.93
N GLU A 41 -3.50 -12.24 -4.18
CA GLU A 41 -4.67 -11.72 -4.92
C GLU A 41 -5.28 -10.47 -4.27
N ALA A 42 -5.36 -10.45 -2.93
CA ALA A 42 -5.86 -9.30 -2.20
C ALA A 42 -4.89 -8.11 -2.28
N LEU A 43 -3.58 -8.37 -2.29
CA LEU A 43 -2.55 -7.36 -2.47
C LEU A 43 -2.58 -6.76 -3.88
N GLU A 44 -2.75 -7.58 -4.92
CA GLU A 44 -2.86 -7.12 -6.31
C GLU A 44 -4.10 -6.24 -6.50
N LYS A 45 -5.24 -6.64 -5.91
CA LYS A 45 -6.45 -5.80 -5.91
C LYS A 45 -6.22 -4.47 -5.22
N ALA A 46 -5.59 -4.47 -4.05
CA ALA A 46 -5.26 -3.24 -3.34
C ALA A 46 -4.28 -2.37 -4.15
N ALA A 47 -3.26 -2.97 -4.75
CA ALA A 47 -2.29 -2.28 -5.60
C ALA A 47 -2.96 -1.59 -6.81
N ALA A 48 -3.91 -2.27 -7.45
CA ALA A 48 -4.69 -1.73 -8.56
C ALA A 48 -5.56 -0.53 -8.14
N GLU A 49 -6.14 -0.58 -6.93
CA GLU A 49 -6.97 0.50 -6.36
C GLU A 49 -6.18 1.72 -5.86
N ILE A 50 -4.92 1.52 -5.46
CA ILE A 50 -4.08 2.57 -4.86
C ILE A 50 -3.40 3.42 -5.94
N GLY A 51 -2.98 2.81 -7.05
CA GLY A 51 -2.20 3.50 -8.09
C GLY A 51 -0.82 4.00 -7.61
N GLY A 52 0.08 4.33 -8.53
CA GLY A 52 1.39 4.91 -8.18
C GLY A 52 2.54 3.92 -7.93
N SER A 53 2.45 2.72 -8.53
CA SER A 53 3.49 1.68 -8.46
C SER A 53 3.80 1.15 -7.05
N PRO A 54 2.80 0.68 -6.29
CA PRO A 54 3.06 0.04 -5.02
C PRO A 54 3.84 -1.27 -5.21
N VAL A 55 4.83 -1.50 -4.36
CA VAL A 55 5.68 -2.71 -4.43
C VAL A 55 5.00 -3.83 -3.66
N ILE A 56 4.76 -4.95 -4.33
CA ILE A 56 4.11 -6.13 -3.74
C ILE A 56 5.17 -7.03 -3.13
N LEU A 57 5.06 -7.32 -1.84
CA LEU A 57 6.01 -8.11 -1.06
C LEU A 57 5.27 -9.32 -0.45
N PRO A 58 5.08 -10.41 -1.22
CA PRO A 58 4.48 -11.62 -0.68
C PRO A 58 5.37 -12.23 0.41
N CYS A 59 4.74 -12.72 1.48
CA CYS A 59 5.38 -13.43 2.60
C CYS A 59 4.73 -14.79 2.79
#